data_AF-A0AB39XHS3-F1
#
_entry.id   AF-A0AB39XHS3-F1
#
_cell.length_a   1.000
_cell.length_b   1.000
_cell.length_c   1.000
_cell.angle_alpha   90.00
_cell.angle_beta   90.00
_cell.angle_gamma   90.00
#
_symmetry.space_group_name_H-M   'P 1'
#
loop_
_entity.id
_entity.type
_entity.pdbx_description
1 polymer ?
#
loop_
_entity_poly.entity_id
_entity_poly.type
_entity_poly.pdbx_seq_one_letter_code
_entity_poly.pdbx_strand_id
1 'polypeptide(L)'
;MSLAGKTLPSYDLFLASRGLSRNLVATVNHYSAAYEIVRQSDLIAVLPRDLRSQSRHAPFLHTMPLPLQAPPRIVSLFWHQRNDTVPAQRWLRETLVGMFARSD
;
A
#
# COMPACT_ATOMS: atom_id res chain seq x y z
N MET A 1 21.12 -12.08 3.31
CA MET A 1 19.92 -12.90 3.55
C MET A 1 18.74 -12.20 2.90
N SER A 2 18.28 -12.73 1.76
CA SER A 2 17.10 -12.20 1.08
C SER A 2 15.87 -12.49 1.93
N LEU A 3 15.15 -11.44 2.34
CA LEU A 3 13.82 -11.54 2.94
C LEU A 3 12.77 -11.91 1.86
N ALA A 4 13.13 -12.79 0.92
CA ALA A 4 12.18 -13.42 0.00
C ALA A 4 11.51 -14.60 0.72
N GLY A 5 10.92 -14.32 1.89
CA GLY A 5 9.87 -15.20 2.39
C GLY A 5 8.76 -15.17 1.35
N LYS A 6 8.32 -16.35 0.89
CA LYS A 6 7.17 -16.58 -0.01
C LYS A 6 5.90 -15.99 0.60
N THR A 7 5.82 -14.68 0.70
CA THR A 7 4.65 -13.93 1.11
C THR A 7 4.03 -13.47 -0.19
N LEU A 8 2.97 -14.17 -0.59
CA LEU A 8 2.10 -13.69 -1.65
C LEU A 8 1.70 -12.25 -1.29
N PRO A 9 1.77 -11.31 -2.26
CA PRO A 9 1.29 -9.95 -2.06
C PRO A 9 -0.10 -9.97 -1.42
N SER A 10 -0.38 -9.03 -0.53
CA SER A 10 -1.63 -9.02 0.25
C SER A 10 -2.89 -9.11 -0.62
N TYR A 11 -2.84 -8.54 -1.82
CA TYR A 11 -3.94 -8.60 -2.78
C TYR A 11 -4.09 -9.97 -3.44
N ASP A 12 -2.98 -10.69 -3.67
CA ASP A 12 -3.00 -12.05 -4.24
C ASP A 12 -3.58 -13.06 -3.23
N LEU A 13 -3.29 -12.87 -1.93
CA LEU A 13 -3.95 -13.63 -0.86
C LEU A 13 -5.46 -13.34 -0.80
N PHE A 14 -5.87 -12.09 -1.00
CA PHE A 14 -7.29 -11.71 -1.05
C PHE A 14 -8.01 -12.32 -2.26
N LEU A 15 -7.38 -12.35 -3.43
CA LEU A 15 -7.94 -13.03 -4.60
C LEU A 15 -8.05 -14.55 -4.35
N ALA A 16 -6.99 -15.17 -3.82
CA ALA A 16 -6.95 -16.60 -3.54
C ALA A 16 -8.02 -17.02 -2.52
N SER A 17 -8.29 -16.21 -1.49
CA SER A 17 -9.37 -16.50 -0.52
C SER A 17 -10.77 -16.46 -1.13
N ARG A 18 -10.92 -15.89 -2.33
CA ARG A 18 -12.15 -15.88 -3.13
C ARG A 18 -12.13 -16.91 -4.27
N GLY A 19 -11.12 -17.78 -4.33
CA GLY A 19 -10.94 -18.73 -5.43
C GLY A 19 -10.54 -18.09 -6.76
N LEU A 20 -10.07 -16.84 -6.72
CA LEU A 20 -9.64 -16.07 -7.88
C LEU A 20 -8.12 -16.04 -7.99
N SER A 21 -7.64 -15.86 -9.21
CA SER A 21 -6.23 -15.63 -9.51
C SER A 21 -6.10 -14.56 -10.59
N ARG A 22 -4.89 -14.03 -10.77
CA ARG A 22 -4.57 -13.07 -11.84
C ARG A 22 -3.39 -13.57 -12.65
N ASN A 23 -3.24 -13.06 -13.86
CA ASN A 23 -2.02 -13.24 -14.63
C ASN A 23 -0.91 -12.34 -14.06
N LEU A 24 0.05 -12.91 -13.33
CA LEU A 24 1.18 -12.17 -12.75
C LEU A 24 2.28 -11.98 -13.81
N VAL A 25 2.36 -10.78 -14.38
CA VAL A 25 3.36 -10.44 -15.42
C VAL A 25 4.68 -9.95 -14.81
N ALA A 26 4.64 -9.19 -13.72
CA ALA A 26 5.82 -8.64 -13.08
C ALA A 26 5.61 -8.41 -11.57
N THR A 27 6.72 -8.46 -10.82
CA THR A 27 6.81 -8.09 -9.40
C THR A 27 7.88 -7.01 -9.25
N VAL A 28 7.54 -5.92 -8.56
CA VAL A 28 8.44 -4.79 -8.30
C VAL A 28 8.48 -4.44 -6.82
N ASN A 29 9.58 -3.83 -6.37
CA ASN A 29 9.78 -3.48 -4.96
C ASN A 29 9.20 -2.12 -4.56
N HIS A 30 8.82 -1.27 -5.53
CA HIS A 30 8.35 0.10 -5.27
C HIS A 30 7.16 0.45 -6.17
N TYR A 31 6.18 1.19 -5.62
CA TYR A 31 4.99 1.59 -6.37
C TYR A 31 5.30 2.52 -7.55
N SER A 32 6.32 3.37 -7.45
CA SER A 32 6.74 4.24 -8.55
C SER A 32 7.08 3.47 -9.83
N ALA A 33 7.77 2.33 -9.70
CA ALA A 33 8.06 1.46 -10.83
C ALA A 33 6.79 0.83 -11.41
N ALA A 34 5.85 0.40 -10.55
CA ALA A 34 4.56 -0.13 -11.00
C ALA A 34 3.74 0.92 -11.78
N TYR A 35 3.72 2.17 -11.32
CA TYR A 35 3.06 3.27 -12.04
C TYR A 35 3.66 3.48 -13.43
N GLU A 36 4.98 3.51 -13.56
CA GLU A 36 5.62 3.68 -14.89
C GLU A 36 5.38 2.50 -15.82
N ILE A 37 5.40 1.26 -15.31
CA ILE A 37 5.09 0.06 -16.11
C ILE A 37 3.66 0.13 -16.65
N VAL A 38 2.67 0.41 -15.79
CA VAL A 38 1.27 0.53 -16.19
C VAL A 38 1.08 1.68 -17.18
N ARG A 39 1.82 2.78 -17.04
CA ARG A 39 1.75 3.92 -17.96
C ARG A 39 2.26 3.60 -19.36
N GLN A 40 3.15 2.62 -19.51
CA GLN A 40 3.84 2.28 -20.76
C GLN A 40 3.39 0.93 -21.34
N SER A 41 2.30 0.35 -20.84
CA SER A 41 1.83 -0.97 -21.26
C SER A 41 0.31 -1.09 -21.13
N ASP A 42 -0.23 -2.22 -21.61
CA ASP A 42 -1.65 -2.56 -21.44
C ASP A 42 -1.92 -3.36 -20.14
N LEU A 43 -1.06 -3.20 -19.14
CA LEU A 43 -1.19 -3.87 -17.84
C LEU A 43 -2.04 -3.04 -16.87
N ILE A 44 -2.64 -3.71 -15.89
CA ILE A 44 -3.35 -3.06 -14.78
C ILE A 44 -2.71 -3.42 -13.44
N ALA A 45 -2.82 -2.52 -12.46
CA ALA A 45 -2.31 -2.74 -11.11
C ALA A 45 -3.26 -2.19 -10.04
N VAL A 46 -3.28 -2.84 -8.88
CA VAL A 46 -3.92 -2.33 -7.67
C VAL A 46 -2.86 -1.63 -6.82
N LEU A 47 -2.95 -0.30 -6.74
CA LEU A 47 -1.97 0.56 -6.10
C LEU A 47 -2.63 1.43 -5.02
N PRO A 48 -1.90 1.84 -3.96
CA PRO A 48 -2.42 2.75 -2.96
C PRO A 48 -2.84 4.07 -3.60
N ARG A 49 -4.01 4.59 -3.20
CA ARG A 49 -4.49 5.90 -3.58
C ARG A 49 -3.86 6.96 -2.65
N ASP A 50 -2.60 7.32 -2.88
CA ASP A 50 -1.99 8.46 -2.19
C ASP A 50 -2.10 9.75 -3.02
N LEU A 51 -2.13 10.91 -2.35
CA LEU A 51 -2.37 12.21 -3.01
C LEU A 51 -1.25 12.58 -4.01
N ARG A 52 -0.01 12.17 -3.75
CA ARG A 52 1.16 12.54 -4.57
C ARG A 52 1.25 11.69 -5.83
N SER A 53 0.97 10.40 -5.73
CA SER A 53 0.95 9.49 -6.88
C SER A 53 -0.22 9.79 -7.80
N GLN A 54 -1.40 10.10 -7.23
CA GLN A 54 -2.54 10.58 -8.01
C GLN A 54 -2.19 11.84 -8.79
N SER A 55 -1.63 12.88 -8.16
CA SER A 55 -1.35 14.14 -8.87
C SER A 55 -0.32 13.97 -9.99
N ARG A 56 0.72 13.14 -9.80
CA ARG A 56 1.79 12.94 -10.78
C ARG A 56 1.34 12.13 -11.99
N HIS A 57 0.51 11.10 -11.77
CA HIS A 57 0.16 10.14 -12.82
C HIS A 57 -1.27 10.31 -13.37
N ALA A 58 -2.13 11.11 -12.73
CA ALA A 58 -3.50 11.37 -13.18
C ALA A 58 -3.63 11.78 -14.67
N PRO A 59 -2.72 12.58 -15.26
CA PRO A 59 -2.84 12.93 -16.68
C PRO A 59 -2.61 11.74 -17.62
N PHE A 60 -2.01 10.65 -17.15
CA PHE A 60 -1.54 9.54 -17.99
C PHE A 60 -2.20 8.20 -17.65
N LEU A 61 -2.89 8.10 -16.51
CA LEU A 61 -3.48 6.85 -16.02
C LEU A 61 -4.95 7.05 -15.67
N HIS A 62 -5.79 6.13 -16.12
CA HIS A 62 -7.17 6.07 -15.67
C HIS A 62 -7.26 5.29 -14.36
N THR A 63 -7.98 5.84 -13.38
CA THR A 63 -8.25 5.17 -12.11
C THR A 63 -9.70 4.73 -12.05
N MET A 64 -9.93 3.47 -11.70
CA MET A 64 -11.26 2.87 -11.56
C MET A 64 -11.47 2.35 -10.13
N PRO A 65 -12.73 2.23 -9.68
CA PRO A 65 -13.02 1.52 -8.43
C PRO A 65 -12.52 0.07 -8.51
N LEU A 66 -12.14 -0.48 -7.36
CA LEU A 66 -11.73 -1.88 -7.31
C LEU A 66 -12.92 -2.78 -7.69
N PRO A 67 -12.72 -3.78 -8.56
CA PRO A 67 -13.80 -4.70 -8.97
C PRO A 67 -14.27 -5.59 -7.81
N LEU A 68 -13.48 -5.67 -6.74
CA LEU A 68 -13.76 -6.42 -5.52
C LEU A 68 -13.47 -5.53 -4.31
N GLN A 69 -14.35 -5.57 -3.31
CA GLN A 69 -14.10 -4.88 -2.04
C GLN A 69 -12.99 -5.59 -1.26
N ALA A 70 -11.76 -5.12 -1.44
CA ALA A 70 -10.62 -5.54 -0.65
C ALA A 70 -10.67 -4.87 0.75
N PRO A 71 -10.17 -5.56 1.81
CA PRO A 71 -10.09 -4.95 3.13
C PRO A 71 -9.23 -3.67 3.09
N PRO A 72 -9.55 -2.66 3.92
CA PRO A 72 -8.79 -1.43 3.96
C PRO A 72 -7.36 -1.71 4.41
N ARG A 73 -6.41 -0.96 3.84
CA ARG A 73 -5.01 -1.03 4.29
C ARG A 73 -4.88 -0.30 5.63
N ILE A 74 -4.45 -1.04 6.66
CA ILE A 74 -4.18 -0.49 7.98
C ILE A 74 -2.72 -0.01 8.01
N VAL A 75 -2.51 1.23 8.46
CA VAL A 75 -1.18 1.77 8.76
C VAL A 75 -1.06 1.84 10.29
N SER A 76 -0.08 1.13 10.83
CA SER A 76 0.13 1.03 12.28
C SER A 76 1.50 1.57 12.65
N LEU A 77 1.57 2.23 13.81
CA LEU A 77 2.83 2.61 14.45
C LEU A 77 3.29 1.46 15.35
N PHE A 78 4.56 1.08 15.25
CA PHE A 78 5.17 0.06 16.11
C PHE A 78 6.37 0.65 16.83
N TRP A 79 6.51 0.29 18.11
CA TRP A 79 7.66 0.66 18.92
C TRP A 79 7.88 -0.41 19.99
N HIS A 80 9.08 -0.42 20.57
CA HIS A 80 9.41 -1.33 21.65
C HIS A 80 8.81 -0.82 22.97
N GLN A 81 8.22 -1.70 23.78
CA GLN A 81 7.58 -1.37 25.07
C GLN A 81 8.47 -0.49 25.99
N ARG A 82 9.77 -0.78 26.05
CA ARG A 82 10.76 0.03 26.80
C ARG A 82 10.74 1.54 26.47
N ASN A 83 10.24 1.92 25.30
CA ASN A 83 10.16 3.31 24.86
C ASN A 83 8.78 3.94 25.09
N ASP A 84 7.85 3.27 25.79
CA ASP A 84 6.53 3.83 26.13
C ASP A 84 6.64 5.11 26.95
N THR A 85 7.65 5.18 27.80
CA THR A 85 7.86 6.27 28.75
C THR A 85 8.77 7.37 28.23
N VAL A 86 9.38 7.20 27.04
CA VAL A 86 10.30 8.19 26.46
C VAL A 86 9.49 9.39 25.93
N PRO A 87 9.61 10.60 26.52
CA PRO A 87 8.72 11.72 26.20
C PRO A 87 8.76 12.13 24.73
N ALA A 88 9.95 12.20 24.13
CA ALA A 88 10.10 12.57 22.71
C ALA A 88 9.43 11.56 21.76
N GLN A 89 9.52 10.26 22.07
CA GLN A 89 8.86 9.24 21.24
C GLN A 89 7.35 9.24 21.44
N ARG A 90 6.87 9.49 22.66
CA ARG A 90 5.44 9.66 22.93
C ARG A 90 4.88 10.85 22.15
N TRP A 91 5.52 12.01 22.26
CA TRP A 91 5.15 13.21 21.52
C TRP A 91 5.08 12.96 20.01
N LEU A 92 6.09 12.27 19.44
CA LEU A 92 6.09 11.95 18.02
C LEU A 92 4.91 11.04 17.62
N ARG A 93 4.62 10.00 18.40
CA ARG A 93 3.48 9.11 18.12
C ARG A 93 2.16 9.88 18.20
N GLU A 94 1.96 10.68 19.23
CA GLU A 94 0.76 11.51 19.40
C GLU A 94 0.62 12.51 18.27
N THR A 95 1.71 13.12 17.83
CA THR A 95 1.73 14.06 16.70
C THR A 95 1.35 13.35 15.40
N LEU A 96 1.96 12.19 15.10
CA LEU A 96 1.63 11.41 13.90
C LEU A 96 0.18 10.93 13.92
N VAL A 97 -0.31 10.47 15.07
CA VAL A 97 -1.73 10.11 15.24
C VAL A 97 -2.61 11.36 15.02
N GLY A 98 -2.29 12.51 15.61
CA GLY A 98 -3.05 13.74 15.39
C GLY A 98 -3.07 14.22 13.93
N MET A 99 -2.01 13.97 13.16
CA MET A 99 -1.92 14.35 11.74
C MET A 99 -2.59 13.36 10.78
N PHE A 100 -2.55 12.06 11.10
CA PHE A 100 -2.92 11.00 10.16
C PHE A 100 -4.07 10.09 10.63
N ALA A 101 -4.47 10.17 11.90
CA ALA A 101 -5.70 9.52 12.34
C ALA A 101 -6.85 10.21 11.59
N ARG A 102 -7.51 9.41 10.74
CA ARG A 102 -8.69 9.85 10.02
C ARG A 102 -9.74 10.24 11.06
N SER A 103 -10.02 11.53 11.20
CA SER A 103 -11.36 11.98 11.57
C SER A 103 -12.23 11.71 10.35
N ASP A 104 -13.28 10.93 10.54
CA ASP A 104 -14.20 10.53 9.47
C ASP A 104 -14.72 11.72 8.64
#